data_AF-A0A150H6J7-F1
#
_entry.id   AF-A0A150H6J7-F1
#
_cell.length_a   1.000
_cell.length_b   1.000
_cell.length_c   1.000
_cell.angle_alpha   90.00
_cell.angle_beta   90.00
_cell.angle_gamma   90.00
#
_symmetry.space_group_name_H-M   'P 1'
#
loop_
_entity.id
_entity.type
_entity.pdbx_description
1 polymer ?
#
loop_
_entity_poly.entity_id
_entity_poly.type
_entity_poly.pdbx_seq_one_letter_code
_entity_poly.pdbx_strand_id
1 'polypeptide(L)'
;MSTPDAAASARRTPASHAVPVHKMLNNNVVIAIDESGREHARQLWQGFVVGVTNPKTLAFFVAVLPQFVDLKAGAVPLQLLELGLVFAVLAVVSDSMWVLAAAAARTWFARSPECIERLTATGGGMMIGLGGILLVTGPKHGRSVR
;
A
#
# COMPACT_ATOMS: atom_id res chain seq x y z
N MET A 1 -7.45 9.03 79.53
CA MET A 1 -7.11 10.28 78.83
C MET A 1 -5.61 10.28 78.60
N SER A 2 -5.21 10.51 77.33
CA SER A 2 -3.84 10.68 76.79
C SER A 2 -3.02 9.41 76.45
N THR A 3 -3.08 9.03 75.17
CA THR A 3 -2.06 8.32 74.36
C THR A 3 -0.70 9.07 74.41
N PRO A 4 0.48 8.44 74.22
CA PRO A 4 0.96 8.12 72.85
C PRO A 4 2.01 6.99 72.73
N ASP A 5 2.00 6.24 71.64
CA ASP A 5 3.24 5.85 70.92
C ASP A 5 2.84 5.39 69.51
N ALA A 6 2.92 6.29 68.53
CA ALA A 6 4.10 6.39 67.67
C ALA A 6 4.32 5.07 66.92
N ALA A 7 3.73 4.94 65.74
CA ALA A 7 4.40 5.41 64.54
C ALA A 7 5.71 4.66 64.27
N ALA A 8 5.63 3.42 63.77
CA ALA A 8 6.75 2.82 63.06
C ALA A 8 6.37 1.65 62.15
N SER A 9 5.09 1.48 61.76
CA SER A 9 4.77 0.57 60.65
C SER A 9 5.03 1.31 59.34
N ALA A 10 6.30 1.29 58.97
CA ALA A 10 6.87 1.88 57.79
C ALA A 10 6.05 1.48 56.56
N ARG A 11 5.29 2.46 56.08
CA ARG A 11 4.76 2.51 54.72
C ARG A 11 5.99 2.47 53.80
N ARG A 12 6.39 1.28 53.36
CA ARG A 12 7.39 1.11 52.30
C ARG A 12 6.79 1.75 51.05
N THR A 13 7.08 3.02 50.85
CA THR A 13 7.01 3.65 49.54
C THR A 13 7.79 2.73 48.60
N PRO A 14 7.19 2.19 47.53
CA PRO A 14 7.96 1.52 46.51
C PRO A 14 8.97 2.56 46.02
N ALA A 15 10.26 2.23 46.17
CA ALA A 15 11.34 3.08 45.73
C ALA A 15 11.02 3.54 44.31
N SER A 16 10.82 4.85 44.16
CA SER A 16 10.86 5.51 42.87
C SER A 16 12.29 5.31 42.35
N HIS A 17 12.53 4.16 41.73
CA HIS A 17 13.68 3.97 40.87
C HIS A 17 13.45 4.92 39.71
N ALA A 18 13.93 6.15 39.86
CA ALA A 18 14.04 7.12 38.80
C ALA A 18 14.85 6.45 37.69
N VAL A 19 14.14 5.90 36.71
CA VAL A 19 14.76 5.32 35.51
C VAL A 19 15.49 6.47 34.84
N PRO A 20 16.82 6.40 34.68
CA PRO A 20 17.58 7.55 34.22
C PRO A 20 17.14 7.93 32.81
N VAL A 21 16.93 9.23 32.56
CA VAL A 21 16.31 9.76 31.33
C VAL A 21 17.02 9.29 30.05
N HIS A 22 18.35 9.11 30.09
CA HIS A 22 19.10 8.55 28.95
C HIS A 22 18.68 7.11 28.58
N LYS A 23 18.26 6.31 29.58
CA LYS A 23 17.76 4.95 29.37
C LYS A 23 16.35 4.93 28.80
N MET A 24 15.51 5.90 29.16
CA MET A 24 14.19 6.10 28.55
C MET A 24 14.29 6.55 27.09
N LEU A 25 15.17 7.51 26.79
CA LEU A 25 15.42 7.96 25.42
C LEU A 25 15.91 6.81 24.54
N ASN A 26 16.84 5.99 25.04
CA ASN A 26 17.36 4.86 24.27
C ASN A 26 16.30 3.76 24.04
N ASN A 27 15.49 3.43 25.05
CA ASN A 27 14.40 2.45 24.90
C ASN A 27 13.33 2.92 23.91
N ASN A 28 12.92 4.19 23.97
CA ASN A 28 11.90 4.72 23.06
C ASN A 28 12.38 4.72 21.61
N VAL A 29 13.66 5.03 21.37
CA VAL A 29 14.26 4.96 20.03
C VAL A 29 14.30 3.52 19.52
N VAL A 30 14.76 2.56 20.34
CA VAL A 30 14.79 1.15 19.95
C VAL A 30 13.38 0.62 19.64
N ILE A 31 12.39 0.96 20.46
CA ILE A 31 10.99 0.59 20.23
C ILE A 31 10.46 1.23 18.94
N ALA A 32 10.76 2.50 18.68
CA ALA A 32 10.30 3.19 17.47
C ALA A 32 10.89 2.60 16.18
N ILE A 33 12.17 2.20 16.20
CA ILE A 33 12.83 1.57 15.04
C ILE A 33 12.23 0.17 14.79
N ASP A 34 12.02 -0.60 15.85
CA ASP A 34 11.45 -1.94 15.80
C ASP A 34 9.98 -1.94 15.35
N GLU A 35 9.16 -1.00 15.85
CA GLU A 35 7.79 -0.77 15.38
C GLU A 35 7.75 -0.35 13.90
N SER A 36 8.63 0.57 13.48
CA SER A 36 8.71 1.01 12.09
C SER A 36 9.08 -0.13 11.14
N GLY A 37 10.06 -0.97 11.52
CA GLY A 37 10.44 -2.14 10.75
C GLY A 37 9.30 -3.16 10.59
N ARG A 38 8.56 -3.43 11.67
CA ARG A 38 7.38 -4.30 11.65
C ARG A 38 6.25 -3.74 10.79
N GLU A 39 5.96 -2.46 10.91
CA GLU A 39 4.88 -1.82 10.16
C GLU A 39 5.17 -1.84 8.65
N HIS A 40 6.40 -1.53 8.23
CA HIS A 40 6.80 -1.63 6.82
C HIS A 40 6.71 -3.08 6.29
N ALA A 41 7.20 -4.06 7.05
CA ALA A 41 7.10 -5.47 6.66
C ALA A 41 5.63 -5.91 6.54
N ARG A 42 4.75 -5.43 7.43
CA ARG A 42 3.32 -5.71 7.38
C ARG A 42 2.65 -5.08 6.16
N GLN A 43 3.02 -3.85 5.80
CA GLN A 43 2.52 -3.19 4.58
C GLN A 43 2.96 -3.93 3.31
N LEU A 44 4.23 -4.37 3.24
CA LEU A 44 4.72 -5.19 2.12
C LEU A 44 3.97 -6.52 2.03
N TRP A 45 3.74 -7.18 3.17
CA TRP A 45 2.98 -8.44 3.20
C TRP A 45 1.52 -8.23 2.78
N GLN A 46 0.87 -7.17 3.24
CA GLN A 46 -0.49 -6.83 2.82
C GLN A 46 -0.55 -6.58 1.31
N GLY A 47 0.40 -5.81 0.76
CA GLY A 47 0.50 -5.59 -0.68
C GLY A 47 0.69 -6.89 -1.46
N PHE A 48 1.56 -7.78 -0.98
CA PHE A 48 1.76 -9.11 -1.56
C PHE A 48 0.48 -9.95 -1.53
N VAL A 49 -0.18 -10.05 -0.36
CA VAL A 49 -1.41 -10.84 -0.20
C VAL A 49 -2.53 -10.29 -1.09
N VAL A 50 -2.70 -8.96 -1.14
CA VAL A 50 -3.68 -8.31 -2.01
C VAL A 50 -3.37 -8.59 -3.48
N GLY A 51 -2.10 -8.51 -3.88
CA GLY A 51 -1.64 -8.81 -5.24
C GLY A 51 -1.92 -10.25 -5.66
N VAL A 52 -1.55 -11.23 -4.82
CA VAL A 52 -1.79 -12.67 -5.08
C VAL A 52 -3.28 -13.02 -5.05
N THR A 53 -4.06 -12.34 -4.20
CA THR A 53 -5.50 -12.54 -4.07
C THR A 53 -6.29 -11.83 -5.18
N ASN A 54 -5.67 -10.91 -5.92
CA ASN A 54 -6.33 -10.19 -7.00
C ASN A 54 -6.53 -11.11 -8.22
N PRO A 55 -7.76 -11.54 -8.55
CA PRO A 55 -7.99 -12.52 -9.60
C PRO A 55 -7.64 -11.99 -10.99
N LYS A 56 -7.68 -10.67 -11.18
CA LYS A 56 -7.28 -10.04 -12.45
C LYS A 56 -5.77 -10.13 -12.66
N THR A 57 -5.01 -9.90 -11.59
CA THR A 57 -3.55 -9.99 -11.60
C THR A 57 -3.12 -11.43 -11.86
N LEU A 58 -3.75 -12.38 -11.18
CA LEU A 58 -3.49 -13.80 -11.39
C LEU A 58 -3.85 -14.24 -12.82
N ALA A 59 -5.02 -13.84 -13.34
CA ALA A 59 -5.43 -14.15 -14.70
C ALA A 59 -4.47 -13.58 -15.75
N PHE A 60 -3.96 -12.37 -15.54
CA PHE A 60 -2.93 -11.78 -16.40
C PHE A 60 -1.65 -12.63 -16.41
N PHE A 61 -1.12 -12.99 -15.23
CA PHE A 61 0.10 -13.79 -15.16
C PHE A 61 -0.08 -15.19 -15.74
N VAL A 62 -1.20 -15.87 -15.47
CA VAL A 62 -1.50 -17.19 -16.05
C VAL A 62 -1.66 -17.12 -17.56
N ALA A 63 -2.18 -16.02 -18.11
CA ALA A 63 -2.31 -15.85 -19.55
C ALA A 63 -0.97 -15.51 -20.24
N VAL A 64 -0.11 -14.74 -19.57
CA VAL A 64 1.09 -14.13 -20.17
C VAL A 64 2.35 -14.94 -19.89
N LEU A 65 2.62 -15.31 -18.64
CA LEU A 65 3.88 -15.98 -18.25
C LEU A 65 4.14 -17.30 -18.99
N PRO A 66 3.19 -18.25 -19.12
CA PRO A 66 3.49 -19.52 -19.79
C PRO A 66 3.78 -19.38 -21.28
N GLN A 67 3.44 -18.26 -21.92
CA GLN A 67 3.77 -18.02 -23.33
C GLN A 67 5.27 -17.80 -23.55
N PHE A 68 6.02 -17.43 -22.51
CA PHE A 68 7.45 -17.12 -22.56
C PHE A 68 8.33 -18.19 -21.93
N VAL A 69 7.75 -19.31 -21.48
CA VAL A 69 8.45 -20.39 -20.79
C VAL A 69 8.61 -21.60 -21.71
N ASP A 70 9.82 -22.17 -21.74
CA ASP A 70 10.06 -23.44 -22.43
C ASP A 70 9.87 -24.62 -21.46
N LEU A 71 8.76 -25.34 -21.64
CA LEU A 71 8.42 -26.53 -20.84
C LEU A 71 9.41 -27.69 -21.01
N LYS A 72 10.26 -27.69 -22.05
CA LYS A 72 11.22 -28.76 -22.33
C LYS A 72 12.59 -28.53 -21.68
N ALA A 73 12.86 -27.32 -21.19
CA ALA A 73 14.12 -26.95 -20.57
C ALA A 73 14.25 -27.35 -19.08
N GLY A 74 13.24 -28.02 -18.51
CA GLY A 74 13.31 -28.69 -17.19
C GLY A 74 13.19 -27.79 -15.95
N ALA A 75 13.46 -26.48 -16.06
CA ALA A 75 13.46 -25.54 -14.93
C ALA A 75 12.33 -24.49 -15.00
N VAL A 76 11.10 -24.93 -15.27
CA VAL A 76 9.91 -24.06 -15.42
C VAL A 76 9.68 -23.09 -14.24
N PRO A 77 9.76 -23.52 -12.96
CA PRO A 77 9.54 -22.60 -11.83
C PRO A 77 10.57 -21.47 -11.76
N LEU A 78 11.82 -21.73 -12.15
CA LEU A 78 12.89 -20.73 -12.15
C LEU A 78 12.66 -19.69 -13.24
N GLN A 79 12.26 -20.11 -14.44
CA GLN A 79 11.91 -19.21 -15.54
C GLN A 79 10.71 -18.32 -15.20
N LEU A 80 9.70 -18.88 -14.53
CA LEU A 80 8.54 -18.12 -14.05
C LEU A 80 8.94 -17.10 -12.98
N LEU A 81 9.86 -17.45 -12.07
CA LEU A 81 10.38 -16.53 -11.06
C LEU A 81 11.16 -15.39 -11.69
N GLU A 82 12.03 -15.69 -12.67
CA GLU A 82 12.80 -14.69 -13.41
C GLU A 82 11.88 -13.72 -14.16
N LEU A 83 10.90 -14.25 -14.90
CA LEU A 83 9.94 -13.43 -15.64
C LEU A 83 9.06 -12.59 -14.71
N GLY A 84 8.66 -13.14 -13.57
CA GLY A 84 7.95 -12.41 -12.52
C GLY A 84 8.79 -11.27 -11.93
N LEU A 85 10.09 -11.48 -11.71
CA LEU A 85 11.01 -10.46 -11.21
C LEU A 85 11.21 -9.35 -12.25
N VAL A 86 11.44 -9.69 -13.52
CA VAL A 86 11.55 -8.72 -14.61
C VAL A 86 10.28 -7.88 -14.71
N PHE A 87 9.11 -8.52 -14.66
CA PHE A 87 7.83 -7.83 -14.66
C PHE A 87 7.69 -6.88 -13.46
N ALA A 88 8.07 -7.31 -12.25
CA ALA A 88 8.02 -6.47 -11.05
C ALA A 88 8.93 -5.24 -11.18
N VAL A 89 10.14 -5.40 -11.72
CA VAL A 89 11.05 -4.27 -11.98
C VAL A 89 10.44 -3.30 -13.00
N LEU A 90 9.90 -3.82 -14.11
CA LEU A 90 9.23 -2.99 -15.11
C LEU A 90 8.02 -2.26 -14.55
N ALA A 91 7.23 -2.90 -13.69
CA ALA A 91 6.10 -2.28 -13.01
C ALA A 91 6.56 -1.13 -12.11
N VAL A 92 7.55 -1.35 -11.24
CA VAL A 92 8.10 -0.31 -10.36
C VAL A 92 8.67 0.86 -11.16
N VAL A 93 9.42 0.60 -12.23
CA VAL A 93 9.98 1.66 -13.09
C VAL A 93 8.86 2.45 -13.76
N SER A 94 7.88 1.77 -14.33
CA SER A 94 6.75 2.42 -15.01
C SER A 94 5.92 3.26 -14.05
N ASP A 95 5.60 2.73 -12.87
CA ASP A 95 4.84 3.44 -11.84
C ASP A 95 5.64 4.63 -11.31
N SER A 96 6.94 4.47 -11.10
CA SER A 96 7.82 5.57 -10.66
C SER A 96 7.87 6.69 -11.71
N MET A 97 8.02 6.34 -12.99
CA MET A 97 7.97 7.31 -14.07
C MET A 97 6.64 8.07 -14.09
N TRP A 98 5.53 7.35 -13.89
CA TRP A 98 4.21 7.95 -13.82
C TRP A 98 4.04 8.88 -12.62
N VAL A 99 4.49 8.45 -11.42
CA VAL A 99 4.45 9.26 -10.20
C VAL A 99 5.28 10.52 -10.36
N LEU A 100 6.48 10.43 -10.93
CA LEU A 100 7.34 11.58 -11.18
C LEU A 100 6.73 12.54 -12.21
N ALA A 101 6.18 12.00 -13.30
CA ALA A 101 5.47 12.80 -14.30
C ALA A 101 4.24 13.50 -13.68
N ALA A 102 3.46 12.79 -12.88
CA ALA A 102 2.31 13.35 -12.17
C ALA A 102 2.72 14.40 -11.14
N ALA A 103 3.81 14.20 -10.42
CA ALA A 103 4.35 15.17 -9.47
C ALA A 103 4.83 16.45 -10.20
N ALA A 104 5.57 16.30 -11.30
CA ALA A 104 6.00 17.42 -12.14
C ALA A 104 4.79 18.18 -12.70
N ALA A 105 3.81 17.46 -13.25
CA ALA A 105 2.57 18.04 -13.74
C ALA A 105 1.82 18.77 -12.62
N ARG A 106 1.70 18.20 -11.42
CA ARG A 106 1.07 18.85 -10.25
C ARG A 106 1.79 20.13 -9.85
N THR A 107 3.13 20.16 -9.86
CA THR A 107 3.88 21.40 -9.55
C THR A 107 3.70 22.47 -10.62
N TRP A 108 3.54 22.07 -11.88
CA TRP A 108 3.23 22.98 -12.99
C TRP A 108 1.80 23.51 -12.91
N PHE A 109 0.83 22.64 -12.63
CA PHE A 109 -0.57 22.99 -12.42
C PHE A 109 -0.81 23.85 -11.17
N ALA A 110 -0.02 23.67 -10.11
CA ALA A 110 -0.08 24.51 -8.92
C ALA A 110 0.24 25.99 -9.22
N ARG A 111 0.83 26.31 -10.38
CA ARG A 111 1.02 27.69 -10.85
C ARG A 111 -0.18 28.27 -11.61
N SER A 112 -1.18 27.47 -11.99
CA SER A 112 -2.34 27.93 -12.79
C SER A 112 -3.64 27.19 -12.41
N PRO A 113 -4.49 27.79 -11.56
CA PRO A 113 -5.77 27.18 -11.15
C PRO A 113 -6.75 26.93 -12.31
N GLU A 114 -6.74 27.77 -13.36
CA GLU A 114 -7.59 27.54 -14.55
C GLU A 114 -7.25 26.25 -15.31
N CYS A 115 -5.98 25.83 -15.28
CA CYS A 115 -5.55 24.61 -15.98
C CYS A 115 -6.11 23.35 -15.30
N ILE A 116 -6.15 23.33 -13.97
CA ILE A 116 -6.74 22.24 -13.17
C ILE A 116 -8.24 22.15 -13.43
N GLU A 117 -8.92 23.30 -13.49
CA GLU A 117 -10.37 23.35 -13.74
C GLU A 117 -10.72 22.80 -15.13
N ARG A 118 -9.98 23.22 -16.19
CA ARG A 118 -10.18 22.69 -17.55
C ARG A 118 -9.88 21.20 -17.63
N LEU A 119 -8.81 20.73 -17.00
CA LEU A 119 -8.46 19.30 -17.00
C LEU A 119 -9.53 18.45 -16.32
N THR A 120 -10.03 18.94 -15.17
CA THR A 120 -11.10 18.26 -14.41
C THR A 120 -12.43 18.28 -15.18
N ALA A 121 -12.79 19.41 -15.80
CA ALA A 121 -13.98 19.54 -16.63
C ALA A 121 -13.94 18.61 -17.85
N THR A 122 -12.77 18.49 -18.50
CA THR A 122 -12.60 17.59 -19.65
C THR A 122 -12.70 16.13 -19.23
N GLY A 123 -12.07 15.74 -18.12
CA GLY A 123 -12.16 14.38 -17.58
C GLY A 123 -13.59 14.00 -17.16
N GLY A 124 -14.29 14.91 -16.48
CA GLY A 124 -15.69 14.73 -16.11
C GLY A 124 -16.61 14.63 -17.34
N GLY A 125 -16.39 15.48 -18.34
CA GLY A 125 -17.11 15.43 -19.61
C GLY A 125 -16.91 14.11 -20.36
N MET A 126 -15.68 13.58 -20.38
CA MET A 126 -15.39 12.27 -20.96
C MET A 126 -16.12 11.14 -20.20
N MET A 127 -16.15 11.17 -18.87
CA MET A 127 -16.87 10.18 -18.07
C MET A 127 -18.38 10.22 -18.31
N ILE A 128 -18.96 11.42 -18.38
CA ILE A 128 -20.39 11.59 -18.71
C ILE A 128 -20.66 11.10 -20.13
N GLY A 129 -19.80 11.44 -21.09
CA GLY A 129 -19.90 10.99 -22.48
C GLY A 129 -19.86 9.47 -22.60
N LEU A 130 -18.89 8.82 -21.94
CA LEU A 130 -18.78 7.36 -21.91
C LEU A 130 -19.99 6.70 -21.23
N GLY A 131 -20.45 7.24 -20.10
CA GLY A 131 -21.66 6.78 -19.43
C GLY A 131 -22.91 6.92 -20.31
N GLY A 132 -23.04 8.03 -21.02
CA GLY A 132 -24.10 8.25 -22.01
C GLY A 132 -24.04 7.27 -23.18
N ILE A 133 -22.85 7.04 -23.74
CA ILE A 133 -22.66 6.05 -24.80
C ILE A 133 -23.03 4.65 -24.31
N LEU A 134 -22.65 4.28 -23.09
CA LEU A 134 -23.02 2.99 -22.49
C LEU A 134 -24.51 2.88 -22.18
N LEU A 135 -25.18 3.97 -21.83
CA LEU A 135 -26.64 4.00 -21.68
C LEU A 135 -27.36 3.81 -23.02
N VAL A 136 -26.85 4.42 -24.08
CA VAL A 136 -27.45 4.35 -25.42
C VAL A 136 -27.12 3.03 -26.14
N THR A 137 -25.89 2.55 -25.96
CA THR A 137 -25.35 1.31 -26.56
C THR A 137 -25.53 0.10 -25.65
N GLY A 138 -26.05 0.32 -24.43
CA GLY A 138 -26.29 -0.69 -23.41
C GLY A 138 -26.95 -1.91 -24.06
N PRO A 139 -26.37 -3.10 -23.89
CA PRO A 139 -26.71 -4.21 -24.74
C PRO A 139 -28.20 -4.50 -24.58
N LYS A 140 -28.90 -4.52 -25.72
CA LYS A 140 -30.24 -5.08 -25.82
C LYS A 140 -30.16 -6.58 -25.54
N HIS A 141 -29.89 -6.97 -24.29
CA HIS A 141 -29.96 -8.36 -23.88
C HIS A 141 -31.43 -8.73 -23.83
N GLY A 142 -31.84 -9.28 -24.98
CA GLY A 142 -33.11 -9.93 -25.18
C GLY A 142 -33.35 -10.94 -24.07
N ARG A 143 -34.44 -10.69 -23.36
CA ARG A 143 -35.28 -11.69 -22.74
C ARG A 143 -35.62 -12.76 -23.78
N SER A 144 -34.83 -13.83 -23.87
CA SER A 144 -35.26 -15.10 -24.47
C SER A 144 -34.22 -16.19 -24.23
N VAL A 145 -34.37 -16.95 -23.16
CA VAL A 145 -34.25 -18.42 -23.26
C VAL A 145 -35.34 -18.98 -22.35
N ARG A 146 -36.23 -19.73 -22.99
CA ARG A 146 -37.32 -20.51 -22.41
C ARG A 146 -36.75 -21.83 -21.89
#